data_AF-A0A3G6IV88-F1
#
_entry.id   AF-A0A3G6IV88-F1
#
_cell.length_a   1.000
_cell.length_b   1.000
_cell.length_c   1.000
_cell.angle_alpha   90.00
_cell.angle_beta   90.00
_cell.angle_gamma   90.00
#
_symmetry.space_group_name_H-M   'P 1'
#
loop_
_entity.id
_entity.type
_entity.pdbx_description
1 polymer ?
#
loop_
_entity_poly.entity_id
_entity_poly.type
_entity_poly.pdbx_seq_one_letter_code
_entity_poly.pdbx_strand_id
1 'polypeptide(L)'
;MAEFNRSDLDTPYLKQRRNPFKIDDDAVGAYAEKVARFFGTGSYLMWQTVFVVLWIILNMGVFAFQWDPYPFILLNLAFSTQAAYAAPLILLAQNRQEDRDRISLNEDRRRAFETKADTEFTTRELAGLRLAIGELVTRDYLRHELEDVQNMLERLEAKLDDEAAARIALMHTLNETGHEDLSDPIQGDLAEDHKHDH
;
A
#
# COMPACT_ATOMS: atom_id res chain seq x y z
N MET A 1 -10.89 -15.72 45.68
CA MET A 1 -11.04 -15.09 44.35
C MET A 1 -10.91 -13.59 44.57
N ALA A 2 -9.74 -13.02 44.23
CA ALA A 2 -9.50 -11.59 44.36
C ALA A 2 -9.95 -10.89 43.08
N GLU A 3 -10.91 -9.96 43.22
CA GLU A 3 -11.43 -9.16 42.12
C GLU A 3 -10.37 -8.18 41.61
N PHE A 4 -10.14 -8.20 40.30
CA PHE A 4 -9.36 -7.20 39.58
C PHE A 4 -10.18 -5.91 39.49
N ASN A 5 -9.93 -4.95 40.39
CA ASN A 5 -10.39 -3.58 40.20
C ASN A 5 -9.24 -2.76 39.61
N ARG A 6 -9.16 -2.72 38.27
CA ARG A 6 -8.27 -1.81 37.55
C ARG A 6 -8.95 -0.46 37.52
N SER A 7 -8.47 0.44 38.36
CA SER A 7 -8.92 1.82 38.43
C SER A 7 -8.76 2.49 37.07
N ASP A 8 -9.92 2.92 36.61
CA ASP A 8 -10.27 3.65 35.40
C ASP A 8 -9.36 4.85 35.11
N LEU A 9 -8.89 4.89 33.86
CA LEU A 9 -8.52 6.02 33.02
C LEU A 9 -8.33 7.40 33.70
N ASP A 10 -7.09 7.71 34.04
CA ASP A 10 -6.59 9.09 34.15
C ASP A 10 -6.52 9.72 32.76
N THR A 11 -7.63 10.32 32.32
CA THR A 11 -7.62 11.23 31.17
C THR A 11 -7.79 12.64 31.71
N PRO A 12 -6.75 13.49 31.72
CA PRO A 12 -6.93 14.87 32.16
C PRO A 12 -7.87 15.56 31.16
N TYR A 13 -9.10 15.79 31.60
CA TYR A 13 -10.08 16.60 30.90
C TYR A 13 -9.59 18.05 30.87
N LEU A 14 -8.81 18.38 29.84
CA LEU A 14 -8.41 19.74 29.55
C LEU A 14 -9.68 20.54 29.25
N LYS A 15 -10.07 21.37 30.22
CA LYS A 15 -11.17 22.33 30.14
C LYS A 15 -10.90 23.28 28.98
N GLN A 16 -11.39 22.92 27.80
CA GLN A 16 -11.26 23.73 26.60
C GLN A 16 -12.07 25.01 26.80
N ARG A 17 -11.34 26.10 27.09
CA ARG A 17 -11.88 27.44 27.25
C ARG A 17 -12.52 27.85 25.92
N ARG A 18 -13.84 27.63 25.79
CA ARG A 18 -14.63 28.05 24.62
C ARG A 18 -14.60 29.57 24.57
N ASN A 19 -13.85 30.11 23.62
CA ASN A 19 -13.84 31.54 23.32
C ASN A 19 -15.20 31.89 22.67
N PRO A 20 -15.95 32.90 23.18
CA PRO A 20 -17.29 33.22 22.69
C PRO A 20 -17.30 33.93 21.33
N PHE A 21 -16.15 34.42 20.85
CA PHE A 21 -16.00 34.97 19.50
C PHE A 21 -15.73 33.85 18.49
N LYS A 22 -16.70 32.97 18.27
CA LYS A 22 -16.70 32.08 17.10
C LYS A 22 -17.23 32.88 15.93
N ILE A 23 -16.33 33.58 15.25
CA ILE A 23 -16.60 34.01 13.87
C ILE A 23 -16.80 32.71 13.08
N ASP A 24 -17.87 32.64 12.31
CA ASP A 24 -18.27 31.42 11.60
C ASP A 24 -17.24 31.11 10.50
N ASP A 25 -16.27 30.25 10.85
CA ASP A 25 -15.07 29.98 10.05
C ASP A 25 -15.41 29.42 8.67
N ASP A 26 -16.55 28.73 8.55
CA ASP A 26 -17.04 28.15 7.31
C ASP A 26 -17.60 29.22 6.36
N ALA A 27 -18.37 30.17 6.87
CA ALA A 27 -18.93 31.27 6.07
C ALA A 27 -17.82 32.21 5.55
N VAL A 28 -16.83 32.51 6.40
CA VAL A 28 -15.68 33.33 6.03
C VAL A 28 -14.76 32.56 5.06
N GLY A 29 -14.58 31.25 5.26
CA GLY A 29 -13.81 30.39 4.35
C GLY A 29 -14.39 30.36 2.94
N ALA A 30 -15.71 30.20 2.81
CA ALA A 30 -16.39 30.23 1.52
C ALA A 30 -16.27 31.58 0.81
N TYR A 31 -16.35 32.69 1.57
CA TYR A 31 -16.15 34.04 1.03
C TYR A 31 -14.71 34.26 0.56
N ALA A 32 -13.73 33.86 1.38
CA ALA A 32 -12.32 33.96 1.05
C ALA A 32 -11.96 33.16 -0.22
N GLU A 33 -12.52 31.96 -0.39
CA GLU A 33 -12.29 31.17 -1.59
C GLU A 33 -12.90 31.81 -2.85
N LYS A 34 -14.08 32.43 -2.71
CA LYS A 34 -14.69 33.20 -3.81
C LYS A 34 -13.86 34.42 -4.17
N VAL A 35 -13.33 35.13 -3.18
CA VAL A 35 -12.43 36.28 -3.36
C VAL A 35 -11.09 35.85 -3.99
N ALA A 36 -10.51 34.73 -3.55
CA ALA A 36 -9.27 34.19 -4.11
C ALA A 36 -9.43 33.81 -5.60
N ARG A 37 -10.53 33.13 -5.96
CA ARG A 37 -10.84 32.84 -7.36
C ARG A 37 -11.08 34.11 -8.20
N PHE A 38 -11.66 35.13 -7.59
CA PHE A 38 -11.93 36.42 -8.24
C PHE A 38 -10.66 37.24 -8.51
N PHE A 39 -9.68 37.24 -7.60
CA PHE A 39 -8.39 37.91 -7.81
C PHE A 39 -7.41 37.10 -8.67
N GLY A 40 -7.48 35.76 -8.67
CA GLY A 40 -6.58 34.90 -9.43
C GLY A 40 -6.91 34.78 -10.93
N THR A 41 -8.17 35.02 -11.31
CA THR A 41 -8.60 35.12 -12.70
C THR A 41 -8.56 36.60 -13.05
N GLY A 42 -7.77 37.06 -14.03
CA GLY A 42 -7.53 38.49 -14.35
C GLY A 42 -8.77 39.39 -14.63
N SER A 43 -9.98 38.86 -14.45
CA SER A 43 -11.27 39.52 -14.46
C SER A 43 -11.38 40.72 -13.51
N TYR A 44 -10.71 40.74 -12.36
CA TYR A 44 -10.72 41.92 -11.47
C TYR A 44 -10.13 43.15 -12.16
N LEU A 45 -8.97 43.00 -12.79
CA LEU A 45 -8.31 44.10 -13.52
C LEU A 45 -9.18 44.60 -14.67
N MET A 46 -9.83 43.70 -15.41
CA MET A 46 -10.75 44.06 -16.48
C MET A 46 -11.92 44.92 -15.97
N TRP A 47 -12.61 44.49 -14.91
CA TRP A 47 -13.70 45.27 -14.31
C TRP A 47 -13.24 46.61 -13.76
N GLN A 48 -12.08 46.66 -13.11
CA GLN A 48 -11.49 47.89 -12.58
C GLN A 48 -11.19 48.89 -13.71
N THR A 49 -10.60 48.44 -14.82
CA THR A 49 -10.34 49.29 -15.98
C THR A 49 -11.64 49.80 -16.61
N VAL A 50 -12.64 48.93 -16.79
CA VAL A 50 -13.95 49.33 -17.33
C VAL A 50 -14.61 50.39 -16.45
N PHE A 51 -14.57 50.23 -15.12
CA PHE A 51 -15.11 51.21 -14.19
C PHE A 51 -14.41 52.57 -14.32
N VAL A 52 -13.07 52.60 -14.37
CA VAL A 52 -12.30 53.84 -14.53
C VAL A 52 -12.62 54.51 -15.86
N VAL A 53 -12.67 53.75 -16.96
CA VAL A 53 -13.00 54.28 -18.30
C VAL A 53 -14.42 54.84 -18.33
N LEU A 54 -15.39 54.12 -17.77
CA LEU A 54 -16.78 54.58 -17.70
C LEU A 54 -16.91 55.85 -16.86
N TRP A 55 -16.17 55.95 -15.75
CA TRP A 55 -16.13 57.14 -14.91
C TRP A 55 -15.62 58.36 -15.67
N ILE A 56 -14.52 58.19 -16.41
CA ILE A 56 -13.96 59.25 -17.25
C ILE A 56 -14.97 59.68 -18.32
N ILE A 57 -15.61 58.73 -19.02
CA ILE A 57 -16.61 59.03 -20.06
C ILE A 57 -17.84 59.76 -19.49
N LEU A 58 -18.36 59.31 -18.34
CA LEU A 58 -19.48 59.97 -17.66
C LEU A 58 -19.11 61.40 -17.25
N ASN A 59 -17.91 61.61 -16.71
CA ASN A 59 -17.43 62.95 -16.36
C ASN A 59 -17.29 63.86 -17.58
N MET A 60 -16.80 63.31 -18.70
CA MET A 60 -16.66 64.04 -19.97
C MET A 60 -18.01 64.36 -20.62
N GLY A 61 -19.02 63.50 -20.44
CA GLY A 61 -20.36 63.65 -21.03
C GLY A 61 -21.27 64.65 -20.32
N VAL A 62 -21.07 64.91 -19.02
CA VAL A 62 -21.86 65.89 -18.26
C VAL A 62 -21.25 67.29 -18.44
N PHE A 63 -21.42 67.84 -19.65
CA PHE A 63 -20.82 69.10 -20.12
C PHE A 63 -21.28 70.38 -19.38
N ALA A 64 -22.12 70.28 -18.34
CA ALA A 64 -22.68 71.45 -17.64
C ALA A 64 -22.35 71.52 -16.13
N PHE A 65 -21.84 70.44 -15.52
CA PHE A 65 -21.72 70.38 -14.04
C PHE A 65 -20.34 69.98 -13.50
N GLN A 66 -19.36 69.69 -14.38
CA GLN A 66 -17.94 69.39 -14.02
C GLN A 66 -17.80 68.72 -12.64
N TRP A 67 -18.47 67.58 -12.46
CA TRP A 67 -18.61 66.95 -11.14
C TRP A 67 -17.27 66.45 -10.58
N ASP A 68 -16.26 66.21 -11.44
CA ASP A 68 -14.89 65.93 -11.03
C ASP A 68 -13.87 66.49 -12.06
N PRO A 69 -13.55 67.80 -12.00
CA PRO A 69 -12.57 68.44 -12.90
C PRO A 69 -11.17 67.83 -12.73
N TYR A 70 -10.34 67.88 -13.76
CA TYR A 70 -8.95 67.41 -13.72
C TYR A 70 -8.21 68.06 -12.53
N PRO A 71 -7.64 67.31 -11.56
CA PRO A 71 -7.25 65.91 -11.55
C PRO A 71 -8.15 65.00 -10.67
N PHE A 72 -9.30 64.56 -11.18
CA PHE A 72 -10.22 63.54 -10.62
C PHE A 72 -10.07 63.24 -9.11
N ILE A 73 -10.39 64.22 -8.27
CA ILE A 73 -10.16 64.17 -6.82
C ILE A 73 -11.04 63.11 -6.16
N LEU A 74 -12.26 62.93 -6.65
CA LEU A 74 -13.18 61.93 -6.08
C LEU A 74 -12.73 60.51 -6.41
N LEU A 75 -12.26 60.27 -7.63
CA LEU A 75 -11.69 58.96 -8.02
C LEU A 75 -10.46 58.64 -7.17
N ASN A 76 -9.59 59.63 -6.98
CA ASN A 76 -8.37 59.46 -6.20
C ASN A 76 -8.68 59.21 -4.71
N LEU A 77 -9.67 59.91 -4.15
CA LEU A 77 -10.15 59.69 -2.78
C LEU A 77 -10.75 58.28 -2.61
N ALA A 78 -11.53 57.82 -3.59
CA ALA A 78 -12.11 56.48 -3.58
C ALA A 78 -11.02 55.41 -3.64
N PHE A 79 -10.02 55.57 -4.52
CA PHE A 79 -8.90 54.64 -4.63
C PHE A 79 -8.03 54.63 -3.36
N SER A 80 -7.79 55.80 -2.77
CA SER A 80 -7.07 55.92 -1.49
C SER A 80 -7.79 55.16 -0.37
N THR A 81 -9.11 55.29 -0.30
CA THR A 81 -9.93 54.57 0.67
C THR A 81 -9.97 53.06 0.39
N GLN A 82 -10.04 52.68 -0.89
CA GLN A 82 -10.00 51.29 -1.33
C GLN A 82 -8.69 50.60 -0.90
N ALA A 83 -7.55 51.26 -1.13
CA ALA A 83 -6.25 50.76 -0.70
C ALA A 83 -6.16 50.64 0.83
N ALA A 84 -6.67 51.64 1.56
CA ALA A 84 -6.67 51.64 3.02
C ALA A 84 -7.49 50.48 3.62
N TYR A 85 -8.63 50.11 3.01
CA TYR A 85 -9.45 48.99 3.45
C TYR A 85 -8.95 47.62 2.95
N ALA A 86 -8.17 47.59 1.87
CA ALA A 86 -7.56 46.36 1.37
C ALA A 86 -6.53 45.78 2.37
N ALA A 87 -5.71 46.64 2.99
CA ALA A 87 -4.68 46.22 3.94
C ALA A 87 -5.18 45.32 5.09
N PRO A 88 -6.23 45.70 5.86
CA PRO A 88 -6.76 44.83 6.92
C PRO A 88 -7.44 43.57 6.39
N LEU A 89 -8.10 43.62 5.22
CA LEU A 89 -8.70 42.44 4.60
C LEU A 89 -7.63 41.40 4.20
N ILE A 90 -6.53 41.88 3.62
CA ILE A 90 -5.38 41.05 3.26
C ILE A 90 -4.76 40.46 4.52
N LEU A 91 -4.60 41.24 5.59
CA LEU A 91 -4.07 40.77 6.88
C LEU A 91 -4.94 39.64 7.47
N LEU A 92 -6.27 39.77 7.41
CA LEU A 92 -7.17 38.69 7.85
C LEU A 92 -7.05 37.45 6.97
N ALA A 93 -6.91 37.62 5.65
CA ALA A 93 -6.71 36.49 4.73
C ALA A 93 -5.36 35.79 4.98
N GLN A 94 -4.30 36.56 5.25
CA GLN A 94 -2.95 36.05 5.53
C GLN A 94 -2.88 35.30 6.86
N ASN A 95 -3.40 35.87 7.97
CA ASN A 95 -3.41 35.18 9.26
C ASN A 95 -4.06 33.79 9.17
N ARG A 96 -5.11 33.63 8.36
CA ARG A 96 -5.78 32.34 8.17
C ARG A 96 -5.02 31.38 7.27
N GLN A 97 -4.33 31.90 6.25
CA GLN A 97 -3.41 31.08 5.46
C GLN A 97 -2.29 30.55 6.34
N GLU A 98 -1.67 31.41 7.15
CA GLU A 98 -0.64 31.02 8.11
C GLU A 98 -1.14 29.99 9.13
N ASP A 99 -2.36 30.14 9.66
CA ASP A 99 -2.95 29.15 10.56
C ASP A 99 -3.19 27.79 9.89
N ARG A 100 -3.70 27.77 8.64
CA ARG A 100 -3.88 26.53 7.87
C ARG A 100 -2.52 25.88 7.55
N ASP A 101 -1.56 26.67 7.11
CA ASP A 101 -0.20 26.21 6.79
C ASP A 101 0.50 25.68 8.04
N ARG A 102 0.26 26.28 9.20
CA ARG A 102 0.77 25.78 10.47
C ARG A 102 0.16 24.44 10.86
N ILE A 103 -1.13 24.23 10.64
CA ILE A 103 -1.81 22.95 10.91
C ILE A 103 -1.27 21.86 9.98
N SER A 104 -1.16 22.14 8.67
CA SER A 104 -0.63 21.17 7.70
C SER A 104 0.81 20.79 8.02
N LEU A 105 1.67 21.76 8.36
CA LEU A 105 3.06 21.49 8.77
C LEU A 105 3.15 20.63 10.04
N ASN A 106 2.25 20.81 11.00
CA ASN A 106 2.22 19.99 12.22
C ASN A 106 1.76 18.55 11.92
N GLU A 107 0.76 18.38 11.06
CA GLU A 107 0.34 17.06 10.61
C GLU A 107 1.44 16.34 9.85
N ASP A 108 2.12 17.01 8.94
CA ASP A 108 3.23 16.44 8.16
C ASP A 108 4.39 16.01 9.07
N ARG A 109 4.74 16.84 10.07
CA ARG A 109 5.74 16.45 11.09
C ARG A 109 5.30 15.21 11.84
N ARG A 110 4.04 15.13 12.27
CA ARG A 110 3.53 13.98 13.01
C ARG A 110 3.55 12.71 12.15
N ARG A 111 3.09 12.81 10.90
CA ARG A 111 3.17 11.71 9.93
C ARG A 111 4.61 11.25 9.71
N ALA A 112 5.55 12.18 9.57
CA ALA A 112 6.96 11.83 9.43
C ALA A 112 7.52 11.07 10.64
N PHE A 113 7.12 11.44 11.87
CA PHE A 113 7.47 10.68 13.06
C PHE A 113 6.85 9.28 13.07
N GLU A 114 5.57 9.15 12.72
CA GLU A 114 4.87 7.85 12.66
C GLU A 114 5.49 6.93 11.60
N THR A 115 5.75 7.43 10.38
CA THR A 115 6.41 6.66 9.31
C THR A 115 7.82 6.21 9.70
N LYS A 116 8.57 7.08 10.38
CA LYS A 116 9.91 6.73 10.87
C LYS A 116 9.84 5.60 11.89
N ALA A 117 8.93 5.68 12.87
CA ALA A 117 8.75 4.65 13.87
C ALA A 117 8.31 3.31 13.27
N ASP A 118 7.39 3.33 12.30
CA ASP A 118 6.92 2.12 11.60
C ASP A 118 8.02 1.45 10.78
N THR A 119 8.88 2.26 10.15
CA THR A 119 10.06 1.77 9.42
C THR A 119 11.08 1.14 10.37
N GLU A 120 11.36 1.77 11.51
CA GLU A 120 12.25 1.23 12.53
C GLU A 120 11.70 -0.07 13.13
N PHE A 121 10.39 -0.13 13.38
CA PHE A 121 9.70 -1.32 13.86
C PHE A 121 9.82 -2.46 12.86
N THR A 122 9.41 -2.26 11.61
CA THR A 122 9.48 -3.27 10.56
C THR A 122 10.91 -3.76 10.35
N THR A 123 11.90 -2.86 10.38
CA THR A 123 13.31 -3.24 10.24
C THR A 123 13.79 -4.11 11.41
N ARG A 124 13.38 -3.79 12.64
CA ARG A 124 13.74 -4.57 13.83
C ARG A 124 13.06 -5.93 13.84
N GLU A 125 11.79 -6.00 13.48
CA GLU A 125 11.05 -7.26 13.32
C GLU A 125 11.69 -8.13 12.25
N LEU A 126 12.07 -7.56 11.11
CA LEU A 126 12.72 -8.29 10.02
C LEU A 126 14.12 -8.78 10.39
N ALA A 127 14.86 -8.01 11.19
CA ALA A 127 16.13 -8.43 11.76
C ALA A 127 15.96 -9.58 12.77
N GLY A 128 14.96 -9.50 13.66
CA GLY A 128 14.63 -10.57 14.61
C GLY A 128 14.18 -11.85 13.90
N LEU A 129 13.31 -11.72 12.91
CA LEU A 129 12.86 -12.83 12.06
C LEU A 129 14.03 -13.48 11.32
N ARG A 130 14.95 -12.69 10.77
CA ARG A 130 16.15 -13.20 10.10
C ARG A 130 17.03 -14.02 11.04
N LEU A 131 17.20 -13.57 12.28
CA LEU A 131 17.96 -14.31 13.29
C LEU A 131 17.26 -15.61 13.66
N ALA A 132 15.95 -15.58 13.91
CA ALA A 132 15.16 -16.77 14.22
C ALA A 132 15.19 -17.80 13.07
N ILE A 133 14.98 -17.37 11.82
CA ILE A 133 15.06 -18.25 10.64
C ILE A 133 16.49 -18.79 10.47
N GLY A 134 17.51 -17.95 10.68
CA GLY A 134 18.91 -18.37 10.60
C GLY A 134 19.26 -19.47 11.62
N GLU A 135 18.59 -19.49 12.77
CA GLU A 135 18.76 -20.52 13.80
C GLU A 135 17.96 -21.81 13.47
N LEU A 136 16.72 -21.69 12.99
CA LEU A 136 15.86 -22.85 12.67
C LEU A 136 16.23 -23.56 11.34
N VAL A 137 16.68 -22.81 10.34
CA VAL A 137 17.15 -23.34 9.04
C VAL A 137 18.64 -23.63 9.17
N THR A 138 19.03 -24.49 10.10
CA THR A 138 20.43 -24.90 10.21
C THR A 138 20.79 -25.74 8.98
N ARG A 139 21.97 -25.53 8.40
CA ARG A 139 22.48 -26.31 7.25
C ARG A 139 22.35 -27.83 7.48
N ASP A 140 22.55 -28.26 8.72
CA ASP A 140 22.46 -29.67 9.11
C ASP A 140 21.03 -30.21 9.03
N TYR A 141 20.01 -29.41 9.34
CA TYR A 141 18.60 -29.80 9.16
C TYR A 141 18.27 -29.98 7.67
N LEU A 142 18.66 -29.03 6.83
CA LEU A 142 18.44 -29.13 5.38
C LEU A 142 19.17 -30.33 4.79
N ARG A 143 20.40 -30.58 5.26
CA ARG A 143 21.17 -31.73 4.84
C ARG A 143 20.50 -33.04 5.27
N HIS A 144 20.03 -33.10 6.52
CA HIS A 144 19.34 -34.26 7.04
C HIS A 144 18.05 -34.55 6.29
N GLU A 145 17.22 -33.53 6.04
CA GLU A 145 15.98 -33.68 5.26
C GLU A 145 16.26 -34.13 3.82
N LEU A 146 17.31 -33.60 3.18
CA LEU A 146 17.74 -34.03 1.85
C LEU A 146 18.24 -35.48 1.85
N GLU A 147 19.01 -35.88 2.86
CA GLU A 147 19.46 -37.26 3.04
C GLU A 147 18.27 -38.20 3.27
N ASP A 148 17.27 -37.79 4.05
CA ASP A 148 16.06 -38.59 4.30
C ASP A 148 15.23 -38.76 3.03
N VAL A 149 15.05 -37.70 2.24
CA VAL A 149 14.39 -37.78 0.92
C VAL A 149 15.17 -38.70 -0.03
N GLN A 150 16.50 -38.62 -0.06
CA GLN A 150 17.32 -39.53 -0.88
C GLN A 150 17.16 -40.99 -0.45
N ASN A 151 17.23 -41.27 0.85
CA ASN A 151 17.05 -42.61 1.40
C ASN A 151 15.65 -43.17 1.11
N MET A 152 14.61 -42.33 1.15
CA MET A 152 13.25 -42.73 0.77
C MET A 152 13.17 -43.10 -0.71
N LEU A 153 13.81 -42.34 -1.59
CA LEU A 153 13.86 -42.64 -3.03
C LEU A 153 14.60 -43.96 -3.30
N GLU A 154 15.75 -44.18 -2.65
CA GLU A 154 16.53 -45.42 -2.80
C GLU A 154 15.74 -46.65 -2.32
N ARG A 155 14.99 -46.54 -1.22
CA ARG A 155 14.10 -47.61 -0.75
C ARG A 155 12.94 -47.89 -1.71
N LEU A 156 12.42 -46.85 -2.37
CA LEU A 156 11.37 -47.02 -3.38
C LEU A 156 11.92 -47.70 -4.65
N GLU A 157 13.12 -47.32 -5.07
CA GLU A 157 13.83 -47.94 -6.20
C GLU A 157 14.08 -49.43 -5.93
N ALA A 158 14.64 -49.77 -4.76
CA ALA A 158 14.88 -51.16 -4.38
C ALA A 158 13.59 -52.01 -4.35
N LYS A 159 12.47 -51.45 -3.85
CA LYS A 159 11.17 -52.14 -3.88
C LYS A 159 10.66 -52.37 -5.30
N LEU A 160 10.89 -51.41 -6.20
CA LEU A 160 10.51 -51.54 -7.59
C LEU A 160 11.31 -52.66 -8.28
N ASP A 161 12.61 -52.73 -8.02
CA ASP A 161 13.52 -53.75 -8.56
C ASP A 161 13.18 -55.16 -8.05
N ASP A 162 12.88 -55.29 -6.75
CA ASP A 162 12.43 -56.56 -6.16
C ASP A 162 11.11 -57.05 -6.79
N GLU A 163 10.15 -56.14 -7.01
CA GLU A 163 8.87 -56.46 -7.65
C GLU A 163 9.07 -56.85 -9.13
N ALA A 164 9.95 -56.15 -9.85
CA ALA A 164 10.33 -56.48 -11.21
C ALA A 164 10.98 -57.87 -11.29
N ALA A 165 11.91 -58.19 -10.39
CA ALA A 165 12.55 -59.50 -10.31
C ALA A 165 11.55 -60.62 -9.99
N ALA A 166 10.65 -60.41 -9.03
CA ALA A 166 9.60 -61.37 -8.68
C ALA A 166 8.65 -61.64 -9.85
N ARG A 167 8.29 -60.60 -10.62
CA ARG A 167 7.46 -60.73 -11.81
C ARG A 167 8.16 -61.49 -12.93
N ILE A 168 9.46 -61.27 -13.14
CA ILE A 168 10.27 -62.01 -14.12
C ILE A 168 10.39 -63.49 -13.72
N ALA A 169 10.63 -63.78 -12.44
CA ALA A 169 10.69 -65.15 -11.93
C ALA A 169 9.34 -65.88 -12.13
N LEU A 170 8.22 -65.21 -11.86
CA LEU A 170 6.88 -65.76 -12.08
C LEU A 170 6.59 -66.00 -13.58
N MET A 171 7.07 -65.13 -14.47
CA MET A 171 6.97 -65.36 -15.92
C MET A 171 7.80 -66.57 -16.37
N HIS A 172 9.00 -66.76 -15.81
CA HIS A 172 9.86 -67.90 -16.14
C HIS A 172 9.24 -69.24 -15.73
N THR A 173 8.68 -69.33 -14.52
CA THR A 173 8.03 -70.57 -14.05
C THR A 173 6.76 -70.91 -14.83
N LEU A 174 6.02 -69.92 -15.30
CA LEU A 174 4.88 -70.12 -16.20
C LEU A 174 5.31 -70.57 -17.61
N ASN A 175 6.49 -70.17 -18.06
CA ASN A 175 7.03 -70.58 -19.37
C ASN A 175 7.59 -72.01 -19.37
N GLU A 176 8.21 -72.46 -18.27
CA GLU A 176 8.67 -73.86 -18.14
C GLU A 176 7.51 -74.85 -18.07
N THR A 177 6.42 -74.50 -17.37
CA THR A 177 5.22 -75.35 -17.26
C THR A 177 4.40 -75.42 -18.54
N GLY A 178 4.59 -74.49 -19.48
CA GLY A 178 3.95 -74.51 -20.80
C GLY A 178 4.62 -75.44 -21.82
N HIS A 179 5.81 -75.99 -21.52
CA HIS A 179 6.61 -76.73 -22.50
C HIS A 179 6.61 -78.27 -22.33
N GLU A 180 5.99 -78.81 -21.27
CA GLU A 180 6.04 -80.25 -20.94
C GLU A 180 4.83 -81.10 -21.43
N ASP A 181 3.77 -80.53 -22.01
CA ASP A 181 2.51 -81.27 -22.29
C ASP A 181 2.23 -81.63 -23.76
N LEU A 182 3.24 -81.70 -24.65
CA LEU A 182 2.97 -81.98 -26.10
C LEU A 182 4.00 -82.85 -26.86
N SER A 183 4.67 -83.80 -26.22
CA SER A 183 5.50 -84.76 -26.97
C SER A 183 5.28 -86.21 -26.54
N ASP A 184 4.32 -86.85 -27.21
CA ASP A 184 4.30 -88.31 -27.42
C ASP A 184 4.39 -88.54 -28.94
N PRO A 185 5.26 -89.47 -29.41
CA PRO A 185 4.66 -90.64 -30.03
C PRO A 185 5.37 -91.96 -29.70
N ILE A 186 4.55 -92.88 -29.18
CA ILE A 186 4.44 -94.31 -29.53
C ILE A 186 5.31 -94.77 -30.72
N GLN A 187 6.11 -95.83 -30.49
CA GLN A 187 6.18 -97.10 -31.25
C GLN A 187 7.57 -97.74 -30.97
N GLY A 188 7.69 -98.72 -30.07
CA GLY A 188 7.69 -100.17 -30.39
C GLY A 188 9.07 -100.64 -30.89
N ASP A 189 9.59 -101.84 -30.65
CA ASP A 189 9.28 -103.02 -29.83
C ASP A 189 10.54 -103.92 -29.99
N LEU A 190 10.77 -104.81 -29.02
CA LEU A 190 11.72 -105.95 -29.00
C LEU A 190 13.22 -105.60 -28.86
N ALA A 191 13.86 -105.82 -27.70
CA ALA A 191 14.18 -107.08 -27.03
C ALA A 191 15.41 -107.81 -27.63
N GLU A 192 16.20 -108.35 -26.70
CA GLU A 192 17.25 -109.38 -26.89
C GLU A 192 18.64 -108.84 -27.34
N ASP A 193 19.78 -109.22 -26.77
CA ASP A 193 20.14 -110.30 -25.85
C ASP A 193 21.62 -110.14 -25.42
N HIS A 194 21.93 -110.74 -24.26
CA HIS A 194 23.22 -111.22 -23.76
C HIS A 194 24.38 -110.22 -23.52
N LYS A 195 24.81 -109.95 -22.27
CA LYS A 195 25.42 -110.81 -21.22
C LYS A 195 26.95 -110.96 -21.35
N HIS A 196 27.59 -110.83 -20.18
CA HIS A 196 28.91 -111.29 -19.72
C HIS A 196 30.09 -110.30 -19.73
N ASP A 197 30.43 -109.90 -18.50
CA ASP A 197 31.72 -110.02 -17.81
C ASP A 197 33.00 -109.56 -18.52
N HIS A 198 33.69 -108.60 -17.89
CA HIS A 198 34.77 -108.90 -16.95
C HIS A 198 35.08 -107.71 -16.05
#